data_AF-A0A7G1IR61-F1
#
_entry.id   AF-A0A7G1IR61-F1
#
_cell.length_a   1.000
_cell.length_b   1.000
_cell.length_c   1.000
_cell.angle_alpha   90.00
_cell.angle_beta   90.00
_cell.angle_gamma   90.00
#
_symmetry.space_group_name_H-M   'P 1'
#
loop_
_entity.id
_entity.type
_entity.pdbx_description
1 polymer ?
#
loop_
_entity_poly.entity_id
_entity_poly.type
_entity_poly.pdbx_seq_one_letter_code
_entity_poly.pdbx_strand_id
1 'polypeptide(L)' 'MIAGLGYLAGAAVAYGAQFLIADRLGDVTVEITPTLLAVMAAATAVMAVLGSLIPVRRVVRIDPVTAFRR' A
#
# COMPACT_ATOMS: atom_id res chain seq x y z
N MET A 1 8.92 -1.53 -4.32
CA MET A 1 9.40 -0.65 -3.22
C MET A 1 8.40 0.45 -2.86
N ILE A 2 7.93 1.28 -3.80
CA ILE A 2 7.06 2.43 -3.48
C ILE A 2 5.80 2.03 -2.70
N ALA A 3 5.08 0.99 -3.14
CA ALA A 3 3.89 0.51 -2.44
C ALA A 3 4.19 0.05 -1.00
N GLY A 4 5.35 -0.59 -0.78
CA GLY A 4 5.77 -1.02 0.57
C GLY A 4 6.09 0.16 1.47
N LEU A 5 6.76 1.19 0.96
CA LEU A 5 7.03 2.43 1.71
C LEU A 5 5.75 3.18 2.05
N GLY A 6 4.83 3.29 1.09
CA GLY A 6 3.51 3.89 1.33
C GLY A 6 2.71 3.13 2.39
N TYR A 7 2.75 1.80 2.32
CA TYR A 7 2.11 0.94 3.33
C TYR A 7 2.73 1.17 4.72
N LEU A 8 4.06 1.17 4.85
CA LEU A 8 4.73 1.39 6.14
C LEU A 8 4.41 2.78 6.72
N ALA A 9 4.41 3.82 5.89
CA ALA A 9 4.04 5.16 6.31
C ALA A 9 2.59 5.22 6.80
N GLY A 10 1.65 4.65 6.04
CA GLY A 10 0.24 4.59 6.43
C GLY A 10 0.01 3.77 7.70
N ALA A 11 0.69 2.62 7.83
CA ALA A 11 0.62 1.77 9.02
C ALA A 11 1.16 2.50 10.25
N ALA A 12 2.29 3.22 10.14
CA ALA A 12 2.84 4.02 11.22
C ALA A 12 1.87 5.13 11.66
N VAL A 13 1.22 5.80 10.70
CA VAL A 13 0.19 6.81 10.99
C VAL A 13 -1.01 6.19 11.69
N ALA A 14 -1.51 5.05 11.21
CA ALA A 14 -2.66 4.37 11.81
C ALA A 14 -2.37 3.90 13.24
N TYR A 15 -1.21 3.28 13.46
CA TYR A 15 -0.78 2.85 14.79
C TYR A 15 -0.57 4.04 15.73
N GLY A 16 0.04 5.13 15.24
CA GLY A 16 0.19 6.36 16.01
C GLY A 16 -1.15 7.00 16.36
N ALA A 17 -2.10 7.01 15.43
CA ALA A 17 -3.44 7.53 15.65
C ALA A 17 -4.19 6.76 16.73
N GLN A 18 -4.05 5.43 16.80
CA GLN A 18 -4.62 4.64 17.90
C GLN A 18 -4.20 5.18 19.26
N PHE A 19 -2.91 5.46 19.48
CA PHE A 19 -2.42 6.02 20.74
C PHE A 19 -2.93 7.44 21.00
N LEU A 20 -2.96 8.30 19.97
CA LEU A 20 -3.39 9.69 20.12
C LEU A 20 -4.90 9.82 20.41
N ILE A 21 -5.69 8.83 20.01
CA ILE A 21 -7.15 8.86 20.09
C ILE A 21 -7.66 7.96 21.24
N ALA A 22 -6.84 7.06 21.78
CA ALA A 22 -7.19 6.16 22.88
C ALA A 22 -7.91 6.87 24.04
N ASP A 23 -7.37 8.00 24.51
CA ASP A 23 -7.94 8.74 25.65
C ASP A 23 -9.16 9.61 25.28
N ARG A 24 -9.49 9.74 23.98
CA ARG A 24 -10.56 10.62 23.48
C ARG A 24 -11.86 9.89 23.13
N LEU A 25 -11.88 8.56 23.18
CA LEU A 25 -12.98 7.74 22.67
C LEU A 25 -13.93 7.21 23.76
N GLY A 26 -13.66 7.45 25.04
CA GLY A 26 -14.51 6.95 26.14
C GLY A 26 -14.52 5.42 26.16
N ASP A 27 -15.70 4.81 25.95
CA ASP A 27 -15.88 3.34 25.97
C ASP A 27 -15.46 2.64 24.66
N VAL A 28 -15.09 3.38 23.61
CA VAL A 28 -14.70 2.78 22.33
C VAL A 28 -13.19 2.55 22.29
N THR A 29 -12.81 1.27 22.31
CA THR A 29 -11.41 0.87 22.13
C THR A 29 -11.10 0.63 20.66
N VAL A 30 -10.06 1.29 20.16
CA VAL A 30 -9.48 1.03 18.83
C VAL A 30 -8.31 0.08 19.02
N GLU A 31 -8.41 -1.12 18.43
CA GLU A 31 -7.35 -2.12 18.48
C GLU A 31 -6.90 -2.49 17.06
N ILE A 32 -5.73 -2.01 16.67
CA ILE A 32 -5.04 -2.41 15.46
C ILE A 32 -4.16 -3.62 15.80
N THR A 33 -4.62 -4.81 15.42
CA THR A 33 -3.90 -6.05 15.68
C THR A 33 -2.82 -6.31 14.61
N PRO A 34 -1.77 -7.09 14.93
CA PRO A 34 -0.77 -7.49 13.95
C PRO A 34 -1.35 -8.27 12.76
N THR A 35 -2.40 -9.06 13.00
CA THR A 35 -3.09 -9.82 11.96
C THR A 35 -3.83 -8.89 11.00
N LEU A 36 -4.50 -7.85 11.50
CA LEU A 36 -5.13 -6.83 10.66
C LEU A 36 -4.10 -6.16 9.74
N LEU A 37 -2.95 -5.76 10.27
CA LEU A 37 -1.86 -5.20 9.46
C LEU A 37 -1.37 -6.19 8.41
N ALA A 38 -1.14 -7.45 8.77
CA ALA A 38 -0.70 -8.46 7.81
C ALA A 38 -1.70 -8.64 6.64
N VAL A 39 -3.00 -8.66 6.95
CA VAL A 39 -4.06 -8.75 5.93
C VAL A 39 -4.09 -7.49 5.05
N MET A 40 -3.95 -6.31 5.64
CA MET A 40 -3.90 -5.05 4.88
C MET A 40 -2.64 -4.95 4.01
N ALA A 41 -1.50 -5.45 4.47
CA ALA A 41 -0.28 -5.53 3.67
C ALA A 41 -0.48 -6.44 2.44
N ALA A 42 -1.10 -7.61 2.63
CA ALA A 42 -1.43 -8.52 1.54
C ALA A 42 -2.40 -7.88 0.54
N ALA A 43 -3.48 -7.26 1.01
CA ALA A 43 -4.43 -6.54 0.16
C ALA A 43 -3.75 -5.41 -0.63
N THR A 44 -2.86 -4.65 0.01
CA THR A 44 -2.08 -3.58 -0.62
C THR A 44 -1.17 -4.13 -1.71
N ALA A 45 -0.51 -5.27 -1.45
CA ALA A 45 0.33 -5.95 -2.44
C ALA A 45 -0.49 -6.39 -3.66
N VAL A 46 -1.66 -6.99 -3.45
CA VAL A 46 -2.58 -7.37 -4.53
C VAL A 46 -3.00 -6.16 -5.36
N MET A 47 -3.43 -5.07 -4.71
CA MET A 47 -3.79 -3.82 -5.38
C MET A 47 -2.63 -3.24 -6.20
N ALA A 48 -1.42 -3.22 -5.64
CA ALA A 48 -0.23 -2.74 -6.34
C ALA A 48 0.09 -3.59 -7.57
N VAL A 49 -0.02 -4.93 -7.45
CA VAL A 49 0.15 -5.84 -8.58
C VAL A 49 -0.88 -5.53 -9.65
N LEU A 50 -2.18 -5.54 -9.32
CA LEU A 50 -3.26 -5.29 -10.26
C LEU A 50 -3.12 -3.94 -10.97
N GLY A 51 -2.82 -2.87 -10.22
CA GLY A 51 -2.61 -1.53 -10.78
C GLY A 51 -1.40 -1.44 -11.71
N SER A 52 -0.37 -2.27 -11.50
CA SER A 52 0.83 -2.30 -12.34
C SER A 52 0.71 -3.18 -13.60
N LEU A 53 -0.27 -4.09 -13.67
CA LEU A 53 -0.39 -5.03 -14.79
C LEU A 53 -0.59 -4.34 -16.15
N ILE A 54 -1.46 -3.32 -16.20
CA ILE A 54 -1.75 -2.59 -17.45
C ILE A 54 -0.48 -1.88 -17.99
N PRO A 55 0.20 -1.02 -17.21
CA PRO A 55 1.39 -0.33 -17.71
C PRO A 55 2.53 -1.32 -18.04
N VAL A 56 2.74 -2.37 -17.24
CA VAL A 56 3.76 -3.39 -17.54
C VAL A 56 3.48 -4.08 -18.88
N ARG A 57 2.23 -4.50 -19.12
CA ARG A 57 1.83 -5.11 -20.39
C ARG A 57 2.01 -4.18 -21.58
N ARG A 58 1.82 -2.87 -21.39
CA ARG A 58 2.05 -1.87 -22.44
C ARG A 58 3.54 -1.73 -22.77
N VAL A 59 4.39 -1.61 -21.75
CA VAL A 59 5.84 -1.44 -21.93
C VAL A 59 6.47 -2.66 -22.60
N VAL A 60 6.10 -3.88 -22.19
CA VAL A 60 6.67 -5.13 -22.75
C VAL A 60 6.37 -5.31 -24.24
N ARG A 61 5.33 -4.65 -24.76
CA ARG A 61 4.94 -4.74 -26.18
C ARG A 61 5.61 -3.70 -27.08
N ILE A 62 6.39 -2.79 -26.52
CA ILE A 62 7.07 -1.75 -27.30
C ILE A 62 8.25 -2.39 -28.03
N ASP A 63 8.34 -2.16 -29.35
CA ASP A 63 9.54 -2.49 -30.11
C ASP A 63 10.68 -1.55 -29.70
N PRO A 64 11.81 -2.06 -29.16
CA PRO A 64 12.92 -1.23 -28.73
C PRO A 64 13.48 -0.36 -29.87
N VAL A 65 13.46 -0.83 -31.11
CA VAL A 65 13.96 -0.04 -32.25
C VAL A 65 13.11 1.22 -32.46
N THR A 66 11.79 1.11 -32.25
CA THR A 66 10.89 2.28 -32.33
C THR A 66 11.00 3.19 -31.11
N ALA A 67 11.30 2.65 -29.94
CA ALA A 67 11.46 3.41 -28.71
C ALA A 67 12.72 4.30 -28.70
N PHE A 68 13.84 3.80 -29.24
CA PHE A 68 15.13 4.49 -29.25
C PHE A 68 15.41 5.34 -30.50
N ARG A 69 14.50 5.33 -31.50
CA ARG A 69 14.59 6.20 -32.70
C ARG A 69 13.93 7.58 -32.51
N ARG A 70 13.36 7.83 -31.33
CA ARG A 70 12.76 9.10 -30.93
C ARG A 70 13.70 9.86 -30.00
#